data_AF-A0A5E8HDW2-F1
#
_entry.id   AF-A0A5E8HDW2-F1
#
_cell.length_a   1.000
_cell.length_b   1.000
_cell.length_c   1.000
_cell.angle_alpha   90.00
_cell.angle_beta   90.00
_cell.angle_gamma   90.00
#
_symmetry.space_group_name_H-M   'P 1'
#
loop_
_entity.id
_entity.type
_entity.pdbx_description
1 polymer ?
#
loop_
_entity_poly.entity_id
_entity_poly.type
_entity_poly.pdbx_seq_one_letter_code
_entity_poly.pdbx_strand_id
1 'polypeptide(L)'
;MGQDFYGQKLKRFLTDVALGFTPGKVWDGKYEATGGYLIVKKDGDIICYHIYDNSQFEDYIFYNTRLETPSSTRHKFGNIYEEIGQFHIDLNLQIRFNK
;
A
#
# COMPACT_ATOMS: atom_id res chain seq x y z
N MET A 1 -15.08 21.82 7.03
CA MET A 1 -14.37 21.01 6.01
C MET A 1 -14.19 19.63 6.60
N GLY A 2 -14.96 18.65 6.16
CA GLY A 2 -14.89 17.29 6.68
C GLY A 2 -13.51 16.71 6.41
N GLN A 3 -12.88 16.14 7.44
CA GLN A 3 -11.63 15.41 7.27
C GLN A 3 -11.83 14.34 6.19
N ASP A 4 -10.92 14.25 5.22
CA ASP A 4 -10.92 13.20 4.21
C ASP A 4 -10.63 11.85 4.88
N PHE A 5 -11.71 11.24 5.40
CA PHE A 5 -11.66 9.98 6.13
C PHE A 5 -11.04 8.87 5.28
N TYR A 6 -11.45 8.77 4.01
CA TYR A 6 -10.94 7.74 3.11
C TYR A 6 -9.49 7.99 2.72
N GLY A 7 -9.09 9.24 2.48
CA GLY A 7 -7.70 9.61 2.25
C GLY A 7 -6.80 9.24 3.42
N GLN A 8 -7.21 9.53 4.66
CA GLN A 8 -6.44 9.13 5.85
C GLN A 8 -6.33 7.60 6.01
N LYS A 9 -7.40 6.86 5.73
CA LYS A 9 -7.36 5.39 5.75
C LYS A 9 -6.43 4.85 4.68
N LEU A 10 -6.44 5.44 3.49
CA LEU A 10 -5.57 5.02 2.40
C LEU A 10 -4.10 5.35 2.68
N LYS A 11 -3.79 6.54 3.22
CA LYS A 11 -2.45 6.91 3.69
C LYS A 11 -1.88 5.86 4.64
N ARG A 12 -2.65 5.53 5.68
CA ARG A 12 -2.24 4.53 6.67
C ARG A 12 -2.04 3.14 6.06
N PHE A 13 -2.96 2.70 5.20
CA PHE A 13 -2.83 1.43 4.50
C PHE A 13 -1.56 1.35 3.65
N LEU A 14 -1.27 2.39 2.87
CA LEU A 14 -0.08 2.42 2.02
C LEU A 14 1.21 2.46 2.86
N THR A 15 1.21 3.17 3.99
CA THR A 15 2.30 3.18 4.96
C THR A 15 2.52 1.80 5.57
N ASP A 16 1.46 1.12 6.00
CA ASP A 16 1.55 -0.26 6.52
C ASP A 16 2.15 -1.19 5.47
N VAL A 17 1.68 -1.13 4.21
CA VAL A 17 2.23 -1.90 3.08
C VAL A 17 3.71 -1.63 2.86
N ALA A 18 4.12 -0.37 2.89
CA ALA A 18 5.51 0.02 2.70
C ALA A 18 6.43 -0.42 3.85
N LEU A 19 5.90 -0.58 5.06
CA LEU A 19 6.66 -0.88 6.28
C LEU A 19 6.60 -2.35 6.74
N GLY A 20 5.96 -3.24 5.97
CA GLY A 20 6.01 -4.68 6.19
C GLY A 20 4.67 -5.41 6.14
N PHE A 21 3.55 -4.73 5.87
CA PHE A 21 2.26 -5.41 5.64
C PHE A 21 2.30 -6.17 4.30
N THR A 22 2.30 -7.50 4.37
CA THR A 22 2.29 -8.37 3.19
C THR A 22 1.05 -9.25 3.12
N PRO A 23 0.47 -9.50 1.92
CA PRO A 23 -0.60 -10.48 1.76
C PRO A 23 -0.14 -11.87 2.21
N GLY A 24 -0.88 -12.50 3.13
CA GLY A 24 -0.59 -13.84 3.65
C GLY A 24 -0.07 -13.90 5.09
N LYS A 25 0.23 -12.76 5.71
CA LYS A 25 0.55 -12.67 7.14
C LYS A 25 -0.47 -11.79 7.86
N VAL A 26 -0.96 -12.24 9.01
CA VAL A 26 -1.83 -11.41 9.87
C VAL A 26 -1.00 -10.22 10.37
N TRP A 27 -1.51 -9.02 10.14
CA TRP A 27 -0.88 -7.79 10.61
C TRP A 27 -1.12 -7.59 12.09
N ASP A 28 -0.05 -7.54 12.87
CA ASP A 28 -0.09 -7.26 14.32
C ASP A 28 0.11 -5.77 14.64
N GLY A 29 0.25 -4.92 13.61
CA GLY A 29 0.49 -3.48 13.74
C GLY A 29 1.94 -3.11 14.09
N LYS A 30 2.87 -4.07 14.07
CA LYS A 30 4.30 -3.80 14.31
C LYS A 30 5.03 -3.66 12.98
N TYR A 31 5.65 -2.50 12.77
CA TYR A 31 6.51 -2.28 11.62
C TYR A 31 7.75 -3.17 11.69
N GLU A 32 8.03 -3.91 10.61
CA GLU A 32 9.22 -4.76 10.54
C GLU A 32 10.47 -3.93 10.24
N ALA A 33 10.32 -2.78 9.58
CA ALA A 33 11.37 -1.78 9.36
C ALA A 33 11.65 -0.92 10.61
N THR A 34 12.05 -1.55 11.71
CA THR A 34 12.40 -0.85 12.97
C THR A 34 13.74 -0.10 12.92
N GLY A 35 14.58 -0.39 11.92
CA GLY A 35 15.87 0.28 11.69
C GLY A 35 15.82 1.58 10.88
N GLY A 36 14.63 2.00 10.43
CA GLY A 36 14.43 3.15 9.55
C GLY A 36 14.34 2.79 8.07
N TYR A 37 13.78 3.70 7.28
CA TYR A 37 13.64 3.60 5.82
C TYR A 37 14.38 4.77 5.17
N LEU A 38 15.13 4.49 4.10
CA LEU A 38 15.78 5.52 3.28
C LEU A 38 14.94 5.75 2.02
N ILE A 39 14.27 6.90 1.94
CA ILE A 39 13.61 7.34 0.71
C ILE A 39 14.51 8.35 0.03
N VAL A 40 14.89 8.05 -1.21
CA VAL A 40 15.64 8.94 -2.08
C VAL A 40 14.74 9.36 -3.24
N LYS A 41 14.52 10.66 -3.38
CA LYS A 41 13.84 11.23 -4.54
C LYS A 41 14.71 11.07 -5.79
N LYS A 42 14.10 11.24 -6.96
CA LYS A 42 14.81 11.17 -8.25
C LYS A 42 15.92 12.20 -8.42
N ASP A 43 15.82 13.34 -7.74
CA ASP A 43 16.81 14.42 -7.73
C ASP A 43 17.99 14.15 -6.77
N GLY A 44 17.96 13.03 -6.04
CA GLY A 44 19.00 12.67 -5.07
C GLY A 44 18.72 13.18 -3.66
N ASP A 45 17.63 13.92 -3.44
CA ASP A 45 17.24 14.37 -2.11
C ASP A 45 16.77 13.19 -1.25
N ILE A 46 17.33 13.10 -0.04
CA ILE A 46 16.91 12.12 0.95
C ILE A 46 15.74 12.72 1.74
N ILE A 47 14.57 12.10 1.66
CA ILE A 47 13.37 12.54 2.42
C ILE A 47 13.43 12.04 3.86
N CYS A 48 13.96 10.83 4.06
CA CYS A 48 13.87 10.19 5.38
C CYS A 48 15.20 9.56 5.77
N TYR A 49 15.78 10.09 6.84
CA TYR A 49 16.80 9.45 7.66
C TYR A 49 16.25 9.44 9.08
N HIS A 50 15.89 8.25 9.59
CA HIS A 50 15.44 8.00 10.96
C HIS A 50 14.09 8.66 11.37
N ILE A 51 13.04 7.83 11.55
CA ILE A 51 11.92 7.86 12.52
C ILE A 51 11.08 9.16 12.75
N TYR A 52 11.51 10.36 12.38
CA TYR A 52 10.97 11.58 12.98
C TYR A 52 9.89 12.33 12.20
N ASP A 53 9.56 11.95 10.96
CA ASP A 53 8.40 12.55 10.28
C ASP A 53 7.56 11.52 9.52
N ASN A 54 6.76 10.76 10.27
CA ASN A 54 5.75 9.86 9.72
C ASN A 54 4.76 10.59 8.80
N SER A 55 4.49 11.88 9.03
CA SER A 55 3.58 12.65 8.16
C SER A 55 4.19 12.85 6.78
N GLN A 56 5.48 13.21 6.69
CA GLN A 56 6.16 13.34 5.41
C GLN A 56 6.25 12.02 4.65
N PHE A 57 6.48 10.90 5.36
CA PHE A 57 6.47 9.57 4.75
C PHE A 57 5.08 9.20 4.22
N GLU A 58 4.03 9.37 5.03
CA GLU A 58 2.65 9.11 4.63
C GLU A 58 2.25 9.94 3.42
N ASP A 59 2.57 11.24 3.42
CA ASP A 59 2.31 12.13 2.30
C ASP A 59 3.11 11.72 1.06
N TYR A 60 4.39 11.39 1.21
CA TYR A 60 5.21 10.94 0.09
C TYR A 60 4.62 9.70 -0.57
N ILE A 61 4.33 8.65 0.19
CA ILE A 61 3.78 7.42 -0.36
C ILE A 61 2.41 7.70 -1.01
N PHE A 62 1.56 8.49 -0.37
CA PHE A 62 0.23 8.79 -0.89
C PHE A 62 0.27 9.57 -2.21
N TYR A 63 1.12 10.61 -2.32
CA TYR A 63 1.22 11.41 -3.54
C TYR A 63 2.06 10.75 -4.65
N ASN A 64 2.98 9.87 -4.28
CA ASN A 64 3.87 9.21 -5.23
C ASN A 64 3.44 7.79 -5.58
N THR A 65 2.31 7.30 -5.06
CA THR A 65 1.75 6.02 -5.48
C THR A 65 0.34 6.16 -6.05
N ARG A 66 -0.10 5.12 -6.77
CA ARG A 66 -1.45 4.98 -7.28
C ARG A 66 -1.90 3.54 -7.16
N LEU A 67 -3.20 3.37 -6.99
CA LEU A 67 -3.87 2.08 -7.12
C LEU A 67 -4.13 1.82 -8.60
N GLU A 68 -3.67 0.68 -9.09
CA GLU A 68 -3.90 0.21 -10.46
C GLU A 68 -4.71 -1.09 -10.39
N THR A 69 -5.70 -1.22 -11.28
CA THR A 69 -6.40 -2.48 -11.50
C THR A 69 -5.63 -3.27 -12.56
N PRO A 70 -4.98 -4.38 -12.21
CA PRO A 70 -4.30 -5.19 -13.20
C PRO A 70 -5.33 -5.81 -14.18
N SER A 71 -4.90 -6.20 -15.38
CA SER A 71 -5.81 -6.85 -16.33
C SER A 71 -6.42 -8.13 -15.73
N SER A 72 -7.75 -8.14 -15.56
CA SER A 72 -8.52 -9.27 -15.01
C SER A 72 -8.39 -10.52 -15.87
N THR A 73 -8.29 -10.36 -17.19
CA THR A 73 -8.06 -11.47 -18.14
C THR A 73 -6.65 -12.05 -18.02
N ARG A 74 -5.62 -11.21 -17.86
CA ARG A 74 -4.23 -11.68 -17.73
C ARG A 74 -3.99 -12.39 -16.40
N HIS A 75 -4.57 -11.88 -15.32
CA HIS A 75 -4.32 -12.36 -13.95
C HIS A 75 -5.48 -13.16 -13.36
N LYS A 76 -6.52 -13.44 -14.15
CA LYS A 76 -7.68 -14.29 -13.83
C LYS A 76 -8.33 -13.98 -12.47
N PHE A 77 -8.68 -12.71 -12.23
CA PHE A 77 -9.35 -12.27 -11.00
C PHE A 77 -10.60 -11.45 -11.32
N GLY A 78 -11.46 -11.23 -10.33
CA GLY A 78 -12.68 -10.42 -10.43
C GLY A 78 -13.90 -11.17 -10.97
N ASN A 79 -13.79 -12.49 -11.20
CA ASN A 79 -14.91 -13.34 -11.56
C ASN A 79 -15.30 -14.21 -10.36
N ILE A 80 -16.60 -14.48 -10.21
CA ILE A 80 -17.10 -15.43 -9.23
C ILE A 80 -16.87 -16.84 -9.76
N TYR A 81 -16.30 -17.72 -8.95
CA TYR A 81 -16.15 -19.15 -9.24
C TYR A 81 -16.72 -20.00 -8.10
N GLU A 82 -17.11 -21.22 -8.41
CA GLU A 82 -17.63 -22.17 -7.43
C GLU A 82 -16.56 -23.21 -7.11
N GLU A 83 -16.27 -23.40 -5.83
CA GLU A 83 -15.38 -24.43 -5.32
C GLU A 83 -16.06 -25.13 -4.13
N ILE A 84 -16.27 -26.45 -4.23
CA ILE A 84 -16.89 -27.27 -3.16
C ILE A 84 -18.27 -26.70 -2.72
N GLY A 85 -19.08 -26.24 -3.67
CA GLY A 85 -20.42 -25.69 -3.39
C GLY A 85 -20.43 -24.31 -2.74
N GLN A 86 -19.28 -23.63 -2.67
CA GLN A 86 -19.15 -22.26 -2.17
C GLN A 86 -18.73 -21.33 -3.30
N PHE A 87 -19.27 -20.11 -3.30
CA PHE A 87 -18.92 -19.08 -4.28
C PHE A 87 -17.78 -18.22 -3.75
N HIS A 88 -16.72 -18.10 -4.55
CA HIS A 88 -15.52 -17.34 -4.26
C HIS A 88 -15.28 -16.26 -5.31
N ILE A 89 -14.57 -15.19 -4.94
CA ILE A 89 -14.10 -14.16 -5.85
C ILE A 89 -12.67 -13.77 -5.48
N ASP A 90 -11.77 -13.87 -6.45
CA ASP A 90 -10.40 -13.41 -6.27
C ASP A 90 -10.34 -11.91 -6.56
N LEU A 91 -9.80 -11.14 -5.61
CA LEU A 91 -9.58 -9.70 -5.77
C LEU A 91 -8.08 -9.45 -5.88
N ASN A 92 -7.72 -8.53 -6.78
CA ASN A 92 -6.34 -8.14 -6.98
C ASN A 92 -6.23 -6.61 -6.99
N LEU A 93 -5.34 -6.09 -6.16
CA LEU A 93 -5.04 -4.68 -6.03
C LEU A 93 -3.54 -4.49 -6.23
N GLN A 94 -3.17 -3.64 -7.20
CA GLN A 94 -1.77 -3.32 -7.45
C GLN A 94 -1.47 -1.90 -7.00
N ILE A 95 -0.43 -1.72 -6.20
CA ILE A 95 0.10 -0.41 -5.82
C ILE A 95 1.36 -0.16 -6.66
N ARG A 96 1.45 1.01 -7.30
CA ARG A 96 2.63 1.38 -8.09
C ARG A 96 3.03 2.81 -7.82
N PHE A 97 4.33 3.09 -7.97
CA PHE A 97 4.81 4.46 -7.95
C PHE A 97 4.38 5.22 -9.22
N ASN A 98 3.96 6.47 -9.02
CA ASN A 98 3.80 7.45 -10.06
C ASN A 98 5.20 7.73 -10.64
N LYS A 99 5.35 7.58 -11.95
CA LYS A 99 6.62 7.90 -12.63
C LYS A 99 6.95 9.37 -12.45
#